data_AF-A0AAD5K5U2-F1
#
_entry.id   AF-A0AAD5K5U2-F1
#
_cell.length_a   1.000
_cell.length_b   1.000
_cell.length_c   1.000
_cell.angle_alpha   90.00
_cell.angle_beta   90.00
_cell.angle_gamma   90.00
#
_symmetry.space_group_name_H-M   'P 1'
#
loop_
_entity.id
_entity.type
_entity.pdbx_description
1 polymer ?
#
loop_
_entity_poly.entity_id
_entity_poly.type
_entity_poly.pdbx_seq_one_letter_code
_entity_poly.pdbx_strand_id
1 'polypeptide(L)'
;MRATSVFGILIALAGTHQLTFAGECDNAPFGRCGGKDWEGSECCTEGYECKVQNTYYSQCVPVDQSKSSCSQAYSQCGGKAFTGETCCVSGFECVKANAWYSQCLPKYRWESGSSSGSSDKSDEATPTATTEKPVENATTEVQKPTTTTTTTVETKPTQEPEEPKPSTTKEEESKPSTTKESKPTTTQKPVETTTTTSAPKTTTTSSSGSSSTYAPISGGASGSGSTTRYWDCCKASCSWPGKADVSSPVGTCKADGVTRLTDYNAQSGCNGGNAYMCNDNQPWAINDKLSYGFAAASIAGKDESGWCCGCYELSFTSGSVEGKKLVVQVTNTGGDLGSNHFDLQIPGGGVGIFNGCESQWNAPSNGWGERYGGLSSASGCSDLPKELQAGCEWRFNWFKNADNPSVTFKEVTCPAELTKKTGCSRS
;
A
#
# COMPACT_ATOMS: atom_id res chain seq x y z
N MET A 1 28.95 -17.73 84.32
CA MET A 1 29.57 -18.13 83.03
C MET A 1 28.50 -18.80 82.17
N ARG A 2 28.62 -18.72 80.83
CA ARG A 2 27.61 -19.16 79.83
C ARG A 2 26.32 -18.31 79.85
N ALA A 3 25.65 -18.06 78.72
CA ALA A 3 26.12 -18.01 77.33
C ALA A 3 25.16 -17.12 76.51
N THR A 4 25.67 -16.21 75.69
CA THR A 4 24.83 -15.32 74.87
C THR A 4 24.38 -16.05 73.61
N SER A 5 23.10 -16.46 73.55
CA SER A 5 22.55 -17.17 72.39
C SER A 5 22.05 -16.19 71.33
N VAL A 6 22.71 -16.16 70.17
CA VAL A 6 22.32 -15.32 69.03
C VAL A 6 21.21 -16.00 68.24
N PHE A 7 20.00 -15.44 68.25
CA PHE A 7 18.94 -15.83 67.31
C PHE A 7 19.10 -15.04 66.01
N GLY A 8 19.53 -15.73 64.94
CA GLY A 8 19.57 -15.15 63.60
C GLY A 8 18.17 -15.11 62.98
N ILE A 9 17.66 -13.91 62.71
CA ILE A 9 16.40 -13.72 61.97
C ILE A 9 16.71 -13.83 60.48
N LEU A 10 16.23 -14.90 59.83
CA LEU A 10 16.19 -14.96 58.36
C LEU A 10 15.11 -13.99 57.86
N ILE A 11 15.52 -12.88 57.25
CA ILE A 11 14.61 -12.05 56.47
C ILE A 11 14.45 -12.68 55.08
N ALA A 12 13.35 -13.40 54.88
CA ALA A 12 12.98 -13.91 53.57
C ALA A 12 12.49 -12.75 52.68
N LEU A 13 13.40 -12.19 51.88
CA LEU A 13 13.04 -11.21 50.85
C LEU A 13 12.23 -11.90 49.74
N ALA A 14 10.90 -11.83 49.85
CA ALA A 14 9.98 -12.19 48.78
C ALA A 14 10.16 -11.22 47.60
N GLY A 15 11.06 -11.56 46.68
CA GLY A 15 11.37 -10.75 45.50
C GLY A 15 10.17 -10.66 44.57
N THR A 16 9.40 -9.57 44.69
CA THR A 16 8.30 -9.23 43.79
C THR A 16 8.82 -9.16 42.36
N HIS A 17 8.58 -10.21 41.58
CA HIS A 17 8.76 -10.18 40.14
C HIS A 17 7.74 -9.20 39.60
N GLN A 18 8.17 -7.96 39.32
CA GLN A 18 7.42 -7.09 38.46
C GLN A 18 7.37 -7.78 37.10
N LEU A 19 6.18 -8.28 36.75
CA LEU A 19 5.86 -8.60 35.37
C LEU A 19 5.91 -7.28 34.59
N THR A 20 7.07 -7.00 34.02
CA THR A 20 7.20 -6.07 32.91
C THR A 20 6.32 -6.63 31.80
N PHE A 21 5.13 -6.05 31.64
CA PHE A 21 4.34 -6.27 30.43
C PHE A 21 5.26 -6.01 29.24
N ALA A 22 5.35 -6.97 28.34
CA ALA A 22 5.93 -6.70 27.03
C ALA A 22 5.10 -5.57 26.42
N GLY A 23 5.75 -4.45 26.08
CA GLY A 23 5.05 -3.32 25.46
C GLY A 23 4.37 -3.80 24.18
N GLU A 24 3.12 -3.41 23.99
CA GLU A 24 2.40 -3.67 22.75
C GLU A 24 3.22 -3.07 21.59
N CYS A 25 3.52 -3.87 20.57
CA CYS A 25 4.40 -3.40 19.50
C CYS A 25 3.71 -2.34 18.64
N ASP A 26 4.05 -1.06 18.87
CA ASP A 26 3.47 0.12 18.21
C ASP A 26 3.53 0.10 16.67
N ASN A 27 4.51 -0.58 16.08
CA ASN A 27 4.65 -0.63 14.63
C ASN A 27 3.59 -1.57 14.03
N ALA A 28 2.53 -0.95 13.51
CA ALA A 28 1.49 -1.60 12.75
C ALA A 28 2.02 -2.37 11.52
N PRO A 29 1.28 -3.36 11.00
CA PRO A 29 1.60 -4.07 9.75
C PRO A 29 2.01 -3.16 8.60
N PHE A 30 3.09 -3.54 7.92
CA PHE A 30 3.72 -2.79 6.83
C PHE A 30 4.25 -1.40 7.21
N GLY A 31 4.19 -1.01 8.49
CA GLY A 31 4.84 0.18 9.04
C GLY A 31 6.37 0.06 9.05
N ARG A 32 7.05 1.20 9.20
CA ARG A 32 8.50 1.21 9.45
C ARG A 32 8.75 0.66 10.86
N CYS A 33 9.74 -0.22 10.98
CA CYS A 33 10.22 -0.74 12.25
C CYS A 33 11.75 -0.67 12.37
N GLY A 34 12.46 -0.09 11.40
CA GLY A 34 13.92 -0.08 11.48
C GLY A 34 14.62 0.51 10.27
N GLY A 35 15.89 0.16 10.16
CA GLY A 35 16.86 0.71 9.22
C GLY A 35 17.64 1.88 9.81
N LYS A 36 18.74 2.24 9.17
CA LYS A 36 19.65 3.30 9.59
C LYS A 36 18.92 4.61 9.90
N ASP A 37 19.34 5.24 10.99
CA ASP A 37 18.81 6.49 11.54
C ASP A 37 17.29 6.39 11.81
N TRP A 38 16.90 5.30 12.49
CA TRP A 38 15.60 5.08 13.14
C TRP A 38 15.79 5.09 14.65
N GLU A 39 14.97 5.86 15.35
CA GLU A 39 14.93 5.94 16.82
C GLU A 39 13.65 5.34 17.40
N GLY A 40 12.78 4.77 16.54
CA GLY A 40 11.56 4.07 16.95
C GLY A 40 11.81 2.62 17.33
N SER A 41 10.74 1.92 17.71
CA SER A 41 10.80 0.51 18.08
C SER A 41 11.15 -0.40 16.90
N GLU A 42 11.75 -1.57 17.16
CA GLU A 42 11.88 -2.69 16.21
C GLU A 42 10.78 -3.77 16.41
N CYS A 43 9.96 -3.62 17.45
CA CYS A 43 8.81 -4.47 17.78
C CYS A 43 7.73 -4.32 16.70
N CYS A 44 7.18 -5.42 16.16
CA CYS A 44 6.04 -5.41 15.21
C CYS A 44 4.82 -6.12 15.82
N THR A 45 3.61 -5.65 15.52
CA THR A 45 2.35 -6.23 16.02
C THR A 45 2.27 -7.77 15.81
N GLU A 46 1.57 -8.52 16.68
CA GLU A 46 1.53 -10.00 16.63
C GLU A 46 1.26 -10.54 15.21
N GLY A 47 2.06 -11.52 14.79
CA GLY A 47 2.03 -12.06 13.42
C GLY A 47 2.96 -11.38 12.43
N TYR A 48 3.73 -10.38 12.85
CA TYR A 48 4.68 -9.65 12.00
C TYR A 48 6.09 -9.65 12.60
N GLU A 49 7.10 -9.70 11.73
CA GLU A 49 8.51 -9.54 12.06
C GLU A 49 9.10 -8.33 11.33
N CYS A 50 10.06 -7.66 11.95
CA CYS A 50 10.74 -6.54 11.32
C CYS A 50 11.81 -7.05 10.34
N LYS A 51 11.52 -7.05 9.03
CA LYS A 51 12.53 -7.37 8.01
C LYS A 51 13.13 -6.12 7.40
N VAL A 52 14.46 -6.10 7.41
CA VAL A 52 15.29 -5.17 6.63
C VAL A 52 14.92 -5.30 5.16
N GLN A 53 14.39 -4.23 4.58
CA GLN A 53 14.16 -4.13 3.14
C GLN A 53 15.39 -3.53 2.45
N ASN A 54 16.03 -2.57 3.12
CA ASN A 54 17.34 -2.01 2.76
C ASN A 54 17.99 -1.35 3.98
N THR A 55 19.24 -0.89 3.83
CA THR A 55 20.06 -0.27 4.89
C THR A 55 19.33 0.84 5.67
N TYR A 56 18.41 1.58 5.07
CA TYR A 56 17.70 2.71 5.68
C TYR A 56 16.25 2.39 6.08
N TYR A 57 15.70 1.26 5.68
CA TYR A 57 14.30 0.92 5.91
C TYR A 57 14.10 -0.57 6.21
N SER A 58 13.53 -0.84 7.39
CA SER A 58 12.97 -2.15 7.76
C SER A 58 11.47 -2.01 7.98
N GLN A 59 10.73 -3.05 7.59
CA GLN A 59 9.28 -3.06 7.54
C GLN A 59 8.70 -4.24 8.32
N CYS A 60 7.58 -4.02 9.02
CA CYS A 60 6.81 -5.10 9.62
C CYS A 60 6.13 -5.92 8.51
N VAL A 61 6.69 -7.09 8.19
CA VAL A 61 6.12 -8.05 7.24
C VAL A 61 5.56 -9.26 7.99
N PRO A 62 4.57 -9.99 7.46
CA PRO A 62 4.08 -11.19 8.14
C PRO A 62 5.21 -12.18 8.42
N VAL A 63 5.20 -12.83 9.58
CA VAL A 63 6.21 -13.86 9.90
C VAL A 63 6.14 -14.99 8.88
N ASP A 64 7.30 -15.38 8.35
CA ASP A 64 7.40 -16.56 7.48
C ASP A 64 7.17 -17.82 8.33
N GLN A 65 5.94 -18.33 8.29
CA GLN A 65 5.55 -19.56 8.95
C GLN A 65 5.35 -20.70 7.95
N SER A 66 6.28 -20.85 7.00
CA SER A 66 6.42 -21.99 6.07
C SER A 66 6.53 -23.39 6.71
N LYS A 67 6.44 -23.49 8.05
CA LYS A 67 6.38 -24.75 8.83
C LYS A 67 5.08 -24.90 9.64
N SER A 68 4.14 -23.96 9.54
CA SER A 68 2.84 -24.04 10.19
C SER A 68 1.88 -24.91 9.37
N SER A 69 1.06 -25.71 10.05
CA SER A 69 -0.06 -26.45 9.45
C SER A 69 -1.34 -25.61 9.35
N CYS A 70 -1.27 -24.30 9.60
CA CYS A 70 -2.38 -23.39 9.39
C CYS A 70 -2.18 -22.56 8.11
N SER A 71 -3.28 -22.07 7.55
CA SER A 71 -3.26 -21.18 6.39
C SER A 71 -2.43 -19.93 6.68
N GLN A 72 -1.56 -19.58 5.73
CA GLN A 72 -0.61 -18.47 5.86
C GLN A 72 -1.33 -17.12 5.89
N ALA A 73 -0.60 -16.06 6.25
CA ALA A 73 -1.09 -14.68 6.14
C ALA A 73 -1.78 -14.44 4.78
N TYR A 74 -2.98 -13.88 4.81
CA TYR A 74 -3.82 -13.59 3.63
C TYR A 74 -4.22 -14.77 2.74
N SER A 75 -3.92 -16.01 3.13
CA SER A 75 -4.40 -17.20 2.43
C SER A 75 -5.91 -17.42 2.65
N GLN A 76 -6.53 -18.17 1.74
CA GLN A 76 -7.89 -18.68 1.96
C GLN A 76 -7.87 -19.67 3.12
N CYS A 77 -8.86 -19.60 4.00
CA CYS A 77 -9.00 -20.45 5.19
C CYS A 77 -10.43 -20.98 5.37
N GLY A 78 -11.32 -20.76 4.40
CA GLY A 78 -12.70 -21.22 4.49
C GLY A 78 -13.55 -20.80 3.31
N GLY A 79 -14.69 -21.46 3.16
CA GLY A 79 -15.61 -21.26 2.05
C GLY A 79 -16.38 -22.55 1.74
N LYS A 80 -17.56 -22.44 1.12
CA LYS A 80 -18.44 -23.59 0.81
C LYS A 80 -17.81 -24.72 -0.03
N ALA A 81 -16.67 -24.49 -0.67
CA ALA A 81 -15.93 -25.49 -1.43
C ALA A 81 -14.43 -25.56 -1.05
N PHE A 82 -14.04 -24.96 0.08
CA PHE A 82 -12.64 -24.96 0.54
C PHE A 82 -12.32 -26.25 1.29
N THR A 83 -11.22 -26.90 0.92
CA THR A 83 -10.75 -28.17 1.50
C THR A 83 -9.37 -28.06 2.17
N GLY A 84 -8.83 -26.84 2.29
CA GLY A 84 -7.55 -26.58 2.96
C GLY A 84 -7.71 -26.23 4.43
N GLU A 85 -6.62 -25.73 5.02
CA GLU A 85 -6.51 -25.51 6.46
C GLU A 85 -7.35 -24.31 6.94
N THR A 86 -8.22 -24.56 7.93
CA THR A 86 -9.20 -23.57 8.41
C THR A 86 -8.72 -22.71 9.58
N CYS A 87 -7.60 -23.08 10.21
CA CYS A 87 -6.88 -22.20 11.12
C CYS A 87 -5.93 -21.28 10.35
N CYS A 88 -5.51 -20.19 10.99
CA CYS A 88 -4.53 -19.23 10.46
C CYS A 88 -3.25 -19.21 11.30
N VAL A 89 -2.15 -18.79 10.70
CA VAL A 89 -0.88 -18.50 11.40
C VAL A 89 -1.07 -17.46 12.52
N SER A 90 -0.16 -17.43 13.51
CA SER A 90 -0.29 -16.54 14.66
C SER A 90 -0.36 -15.06 14.24
N GLY A 91 -1.11 -14.26 15.00
CA GLY A 91 -1.51 -12.89 14.65
C GLY A 91 -2.67 -12.78 13.65
N PHE A 92 -3.10 -13.87 13.02
CA PHE A 92 -4.21 -13.90 12.04
C PHE A 92 -5.40 -14.74 12.53
N GLU A 93 -6.57 -14.42 12.00
CA GLU A 93 -7.86 -15.07 12.23
C GLU A 93 -8.57 -15.33 10.89
N CYS A 94 -9.36 -16.40 10.80
CA CYS A 94 -10.08 -16.75 9.58
C CYS A 94 -11.37 -15.92 9.42
N VAL A 95 -11.27 -14.77 8.77
CA VAL A 95 -12.39 -13.84 8.58
C VAL A 95 -13.18 -14.20 7.33
N LYS A 96 -14.46 -14.50 7.50
CA LYS A 96 -15.39 -14.79 6.40
C LYS A 96 -15.68 -13.52 5.58
N ALA A 97 -15.32 -13.55 4.28
CA ALA A 97 -15.66 -12.47 3.36
C ALA A 97 -17.02 -12.68 2.68
N ASN A 98 -17.34 -13.93 2.31
CA ASN A 98 -18.64 -14.31 1.74
C ASN A 98 -18.92 -15.82 1.98
N ALA A 99 -19.92 -16.40 1.30
CA ALA A 99 -20.26 -17.82 1.45
C ALA A 99 -19.22 -18.80 0.86
N TRP A 100 -18.41 -18.35 -0.09
CA TRP A 100 -17.43 -19.16 -0.84
C TRP A 100 -15.98 -18.85 -0.49
N TYR A 101 -15.71 -17.76 0.26
CA TYR A 101 -14.35 -17.32 0.59
C TYR A 101 -14.26 -16.70 1.99
N SER A 102 -13.27 -17.15 2.74
CA SER A 102 -12.81 -16.65 4.04
C SER A 102 -11.29 -16.57 4.01
N GLN A 103 -10.71 -15.55 4.61
CA GLN A 103 -9.29 -15.21 4.47
C GLN A 103 -8.63 -15.03 5.84
N CYS A 104 -7.37 -15.46 5.96
CA CYS A 104 -6.56 -15.15 7.12
C CYS A 104 -6.26 -13.65 7.16
N LEU A 105 -6.95 -12.90 8.03
CA LEU A 105 -6.76 -11.47 8.25
C LEU A 105 -6.22 -11.23 9.68
N PRO A 106 -5.45 -10.15 9.93
CA PRO A 106 -4.89 -9.90 11.25
C PRO A 106 -5.94 -9.66 12.36
N LYS A 107 -5.70 -10.22 13.55
CA LYS A 107 -6.63 -10.25 14.71
C LYS A 107 -6.99 -8.88 15.28
N TYR A 108 -6.07 -7.91 15.28
CA TYR A 108 -6.27 -6.58 15.88
C TYR A 108 -7.50 -5.82 15.33
N ARG A 109 -8.02 -6.27 14.18
CA ARG A 109 -9.25 -5.79 13.54
C ARG A 109 -10.54 -6.06 14.30
N TRP A 110 -10.51 -6.87 15.36
CA TRP A 110 -11.71 -7.27 16.10
C TRP A 110 -11.63 -7.05 17.62
N GLU A 111 -10.43 -7.09 18.21
CA GLU A 111 -10.26 -7.02 19.68
C GLU A 111 -10.65 -5.67 20.31
N SER A 112 -10.83 -4.61 19.51
CA SER A 112 -11.36 -3.33 19.97
C SER A 112 -12.90 -3.29 20.15
N GLY A 113 -13.59 -4.45 20.10
CA GLY A 113 -15.05 -4.49 19.91
C GLY A 113 -15.88 -5.60 20.57
N SER A 114 -15.46 -6.25 21.68
CA SER A 114 -16.40 -7.06 22.49
C SER A 114 -15.94 -7.36 23.93
N SER A 115 -16.58 -6.71 24.91
CA SER A 115 -16.50 -7.07 26.34
C SER A 115 -17.89 -7.10 27.02
N SER A 116 -18.90 -7.58 26.29
CA SER A 116 -20.25 -7.84 26.80
C SER A 116 -20.88 -9.04 26.10
N GLY A 117 -20.83 -10.21 26.73
CA GLY A 117 -21.55 -11.38 26.24
C GLY A 117 -23.04 -11.30 26.58
N SER A 118 -23.89 -11.74 25.66
CA SER A 118 -25.21 -12.29 26.01
C SER A 118 -25.39 -13.60 25.26
N SER A 119 -25.66 -14.67 26.01
CA SER A 119 -26.02 -15.96 25.45
C SER A 119 -27.51 -16.01 25.20
N ASP A 120 -27.93 -16.24 23.97
CA ASP A 120 -29.28 -16.72 23.68
C ASP A 120 -29.24 -17.86 22.68
N LYS A 121 -30.12 -18.84 22.89
CA LYS A 121 -30.35 -19.98 21.99
C LYS A 121 -31.71 -19.82 21.33
N SER A 122 -31.78 -20.13 20.05
CA SER A 122 -33.02 -20.56 19.40
C SER A 122 -32.67 -21.49 18.25
N ASP A 123 -33.14 -22.73 18.33
CA ASP A 123 -33.05 -23.75 17.29
C ASP A 123 -34.09 -23.49 16.16
N GLU A 124 -34.21 -24.44 15.22
CA GLU A 124 -35.38 -24.63 14.32
C GLU A 124 -35.52 -23.65 13.13
N ALA A 125 -35.80 -24.05 11.87
CA ALA A 125 -35.67 -25.35 11.19
C ALA A 125 -35.57 -25.17 9.65
N THR A 126 -35.26 -26.28 8.96
CA THR A 126 -35.32 -26.44 7.49
C THR A 126 -36.76 -26.52 6.97
N PRO A 127 -37.01 -26.10 5.72
CA PRO A 127 -37.90 -26.87 4.85
C PRO A 127 -37.19 -27.35 3.56
N THR A 128 -37.65 -28.50 3.06
CA THR A 128 -36.99 -29.29 2.01
C THR A 128 -37.48 -28.92 0.59
N ALA A 129 -36.69 -29.27 -0.43
CA ALA A 129 -37.08 -29.13 -1.83
C ALA A 129 -38.20 -30.10 -2.25
N THR A 130 -38.95 -29.73 -3.28
CA THR A 130 -39.82 -30.64 -4.05
C THR A 130 -39.61 -30.38 -5.54
N THR A 131 -39.63 -31.44 -6.35
CA THR A 131 -39.44 -31.40 -7.80
C THR A 131 -40.74 -31.72 -8.52
N GLU A 132 -41.14 -30.93 -9.52
CA GLU A 132 -42.13 -31.39 -10.51
C GLU A 132 -42.08 -30.61 -11.83
N LYS A 133 -42.43 -31.31 -12.93
CA LYS A 133 -42.41 -30.90 -14.35
C LYS A 133 -43.04 -32.08 -15.16
N PRO A 134 -43.53 -31.94 -16.41
CA PRO A 134 -43.94 -30.77 -17.21
C PRO A 134 -45.45 -30.81 -17.56
N VAL A 135 -45.92 -30.01 -18.53
CA VAL A 135 -46.71 -30.45 -19.72
C VAL A 135 -46.92 -29.26 -20.70
N GLU A 136 -47.25 -29.62 -21.95
CA GLU A 136 -47.71 -28.91 -23.17
C GLU A 136 -48.47 -27.55 -23.03
N ASN A 137 -48.67 -26.71 -24.06
CA ASN A 137 -48.41 -26.74 -25.52
C ASN A 137 -48.11 -25.28 -26.04
N ALA A 138 -48.06 -24.84 -27.31
CA ALA A 138 -48.48 -25.38 -28.62
C ALA A 138 -47.60 -24.85 -29.80
N THR A 139 -47.99 -25.20 -31.04
CA THR A 139 -47.42 -24.81 -32.35
C THR A 139 -47.95 -23.50 -32.96
N THR A 140 -47.19 -22.85 -33.84
CA THR A 140 -47.63 -22.40 -35.19
C THR A 140 -46.43 -22.31 -36.17
N GLU A 141 -46.64 -22.53 -37.48
CA GLU A 141 -45.66 -22.30 -38.57
C GLU A 141 -46.02 -21.01 -39.38
N VAL A 142 -45.43 -20.58 -40.51
CA VAL A 142 -44.36 -21.01 -41.44
C VAL A 142 -43.82 -19.72 -42.15
N GLN A 143 -42.61 -19.56 -42.69
CA GLN A 143 -42.16 -19.98 -44.04
C GLN A 143 -40.72 -19.46 -44.37
N LYS A 144 -40.18 -19.81 -45.55
CA LYS A 144 -38.81 -19.52 -46.04
C LYS A 144 -38.83 -18.71 -47.36
N PRO A 145 -37.90 -17.74 -47.56
CA PRO A 145 -37.06 -17.74 -48.78
C PRO A 145 -35.58 -17.45 -48.45
N THR A 146 -34.56 -18.18 -48.94
CA THR A 146 -34.06 -18.38 -50.32
C THR A 146 -33.23 -17.21 -50.89
N THR A 147 -31.90 -17.31 -50.70
CA THR A 147 -30.77 -17.06 -51.64
C THR A 147 -30.74 -15.86 -52.61
N THR A 148 -29.64 -15.09 -52.58
CA THR A 148 -29.04 -14.40 -53.76
C THR A 148 -27.50 -14.35 -53.66
N THR A 149 -26.82 -14.54 -54.81
CA THR A 149 -25.35 -14.52 -55.04
C THR A 149 -24.85 -13.06 -55.16
N THR A 150 -23.62 -12.63 -54.80
CA THR A 150 -22.29 -12.85 -55.45
C THR A 150 -21.27 -11.98 -54.68
N THR A 151 -19.98 -12.30 -54.52
CA THR A 151 -18.89 -11.96 -55.46
C THR A 151 -17.53 -12.50 -54.97
N THR A 152 -16.68 -12.93 -55.89
CA THR A 152 -15.32 -13.46 -55.64
C THR A 152 -14.24 -12.45 -56.05
N VAL A 153 -13.16 -12.33 -55.29
CA VAL A 153 -11.85 -11.78 -55.75
C VAL A 153 -10.72 -12.61 -55.10
N GLU A 154 -9.62 -12.84 -55.83
CA GLU A 154 -8.55 -13.79 -55.51
C GLU A 154 -7.23 -13.16 -54.99
N THR A 155 -6.54 -13.89 -54.10
CA THR A 155 -5.08 -14.05 -53.87
C THR A 155 -4.08 -12.96 -54.33
N LYS A 156 -3.25 -12.39 -53.42
CA LYS A 156 -1.83 -12.79 -53.07
C LYS A 156 -0.76 -12.23 -54.06
N PRO A 157 0.55 -11.98 -53.72
CA PRO A 157 1.35 -12.11 -52.47
C PRO A 157 1.68 -10.77 -51.78
N THR A 158 2.07 -10.69 -50.49
CA THR A 158 3.21 -11.27 -49.74
C THR A 158 4.59 -10.66 -50.09
N GLN A 159 5.05 -9.74 -49.25
CA GLN A 159 6.48 -9.49 -48.95
C GLN A 159 6.65 -9.17 -47.47
N GLU A 160 7.89 -9.31 -46.98
CA GLU A 160 8.29 -9.43 -45.57
C GLU A 160 9.49 -8.51 -45.30
N PRO A 161 9.55 -7.77 -44.18
CA PRO A 161 10.77 -7.10 -43.71
C PRO A 161 11.52 -7.98 -42.69
N GLU A 162 12.79 -8.26 -42.95
CA GLU A 162 13.64 -9.16 -42.15
C GLU A 162 14.10 -8.59 -40.79
N GLU A 163 14.42 -9.48 -39.84
CA GLU A 163 15.23 -9.16 -38.66
C GLU A 163 16.72 -8.93 -39.02
N PRO A 164 17.41 -7.95 -38.40
CA PRO A 164 18.87 -7.95 -38.31
C PRO A 164 19.35 -8.70 -37.06
N LYS A 165 19.66 -10.00 -37.19
CA LYS A 165 20.41 -10.76 -36.16
C LYS A 165 21.91 -10.38 -36.14
N PRO A 166 22.68 -10.70 -35.07
CA PRO A 166 23.88 -9.94 -34.72
C PRO A 166 25.17 -10.43 -35.38
N SER A 167 26.09 -9.50 -35.64
CA SER A 167 27.48 -9.80 -35.99
C SER A 167 28.36 -9.81 -34.75
N THR A 168 28.98 -10.95 -34.46
CA THR A 168 29.98 -11.11 -33.39
C THR A 168 31.40 -10.92 -33.95
N THR A 169 32.16 -9.97 -33.40
CA THR A 169 33.62 -9.88 -33.59
C THR A 169 34.30 -10.21 -32.26
N LYS A 170 35.45 -10.89 -32.33
CA LYS A 170 36.16 -11.46 -31.17
C LYS A 170 37.02 -10.44 -30.41
N GLU A 171 37.43 -10.88 -29.23
CA GLU A 171 38.55 -10.36 -28.43
C GLU A 171 39.82 -10.11 -29.26
N GLU A 172 40.59 -9.10 -28.86
CA GLU A 172 42.05 -9.24 -28.75
C GLU A 172 42.53 -8.56 -27.45
N GLU A 173 43.56 -9.13 -26.83
CA GLU A 173 43.98 -8.87 -25.45
C GLU A 173 45.18 -7.89 -25.40
N SER A 174 45.13 -6.86 -24.54
CA SER A 174 46.36 -6.09 -24.21
C SER A 174 46.38 -5.43 -22.82
N LYS A 175 47.28 -5.95 -21.99
CA LYS A 175 47.86 -5.41 -20.75
C LYS A 175 49.37 -5.83 -20.79
N PRO A 176 50.32 -5.33 -19.96
CA PRO A 176 50.19 -4.33 -18.90
C PRO A 176 51.34 -3.29 -18.76
N SER A 177 51.08 -2.25 -17.94
CA SER A 177 52.06 -1.58 -17.06
C SER A 177 51.27 -0.84 -15.95
N THR A 178 51.47 -0.95 -14.63
CA THR A 178 52.58 -0.51 -13.75
C THR A 178 52.95 0.99 -13.93
N THR A 179 53.16 1.84 -12.91
CA THR A 179 53.10 1.75 -11.42
C THR A 179 52.74 3.15 -10.88
N LYS A 180 52.13 3.38 -9.70
CA LYS A 180 52.84 3.58 -8.40
C LYS A 180 51.88 3.73 -7.21
N GLU A 181 52.43 3.44 -6.03
CA GLU A 181 51.87 3.54 -4.68
C GLU A 181 52.12 4.92 -4.03
N SER A 182 51.27 5.34 -3.08
CA SER A 182 51.62 6.28 -1.99
C SER A 182 50.64 6.15 -0.81
N LYS A 183 51.14 6.34 0.43
CA LYS A 183 50.44 6.10 1.70
C LYS A 183 49.65 7.32 2.23
N PRO A 184 48.75 7.14 3.23
CA PRO A 184 47.86 8.20 3.72
C PRO A 184 48.50 9.13 4.75
N THR A 185 47.92 10.32 4.92
CA THR A 185 48.23 11.30 5.97
C THR A 185 47.05 11.44 6.94
N THR A 186 47.32 11.49 8.24
CA THR A 186 46.32 11.64 9.31
C THR A 186 46.48 12.99 10.01
N THR A 187 45.45 13.84 10.03
CA THR A 187 45.44 15.09 10.83
C THR A 187 44.09 15.38 11.47
N GLN A 188 43.94 14.91 12.71
CA GLN A 188 43.44 15.60 13.92
C GLN A 188 42.17 16.49 13.95
N LYS A 189 41.72 16.76 15.18
CA LYS A 189 40.39 17.24 15.60
C LYS A 189 40.54 18.41 16.61
N PRO A 190 39.69 19.44 16.55
CA PRO A 190 39.07 20.09 17.72
C PRO A 190 37.57 19.74 17.77
N VAL A 191 36.87 19.48 18.88
CA VAL A 191 37.00 19.88 20.31
C VAL A 191 36.73 21.36 20.57
N GLU A 192 35.45 21.72 20.54
CA GLU A 192 34.75 22.64 21.46
C GLU A 192 33.25 22.29 21.41
N THR A 193 32.35 22.67 22.31
CA THR A 193 32.38 22.83 23.78
C THR A 193 30.90 22.89 24.23
N THR A 194 30.53 22.27 25.36
CA THR A 194 29.13 22.24 25.84
C THR A 194 28.68 23.54 26.49
N THR A 195 27.49 24.03 26.13
CA THR A 195 26.71 24.99 26.94
C THR A 195 25.24 24.59 27.02
N THR A 196 24.85 23.97 28.15
CA THR A 196 23.46 23.76 28.54
C THR A 196 22.86 25.04 29.12
N THR A 197 21.69 25.46 28.65
CA THR A 197 20.88 26.54 29.25
C THR A 197 19.44 26.07 29.46
N SER A 198 18.82 26.48 30.58
CA SER A 198 17.60 25.87 31.11
C SER A 198 16.30 26.39 30.47
N ALA A 199 15.26 25.55 30.46
CA ALA A 199 13.92 25.92 30.00
C ALA A 199 13.10 26.65 31.09
N PRO A 200 12.30 27.67 30.73
CA PRO A 200 11.21 28.18 31.57
C PRO A 200 10.00 27.22 31.55
N LYS A 201 9.37 27.03 32.72
CA LYS A 201 8.21 26.15 32.92
C LYS A 201 6.90 26.94 32.82
N THR A 202 6.06 26.66 31.82
CA THR A 202 4.73 27.28 31.67
C THR A 202 3.60 26.24 31.64
N THR A 203 2.54 26.57 32.36
CA THR A 203 1.34 25.78 32.68
C THR A 203 0.72 25.03 31.49
N THR A 204 0.58 23.71 31.60
CA THR A 204 -0.15 22.88 30.63
C THR A 204 -1.61 22.71 31.09
N THR A 205 -2.56 23.30 30.36
CA THR A 205 -3.99 23.01 30.52
C THR A 205 -4.30 21.64 29.94
N SER A 206 -5.05 20.81 30.66
CA SER A 206 -5.42 19.47 30.19
C SER A 206 -6.36 19.52 28.98
N SER A 207 -5.94 18.96 27.86
CA SER A 207 -6.83 18.59 26.75
C SER A 207 -6.43 17.22 26.18
N SER A 208 -7.39 16.31 26.07
CA SER A 208 -7.17 14.95 25.54
C SER A 208 -7.11 14.96 24.01
N GLY A 209 -6.04 15.53 23.46
CA GLY A 209 -5.78 15.54 22.03
C GLY A 209 -5.09 14.27 21.56
N SER A 210 -5.77 13.46 20.74
CA SER A 210 -5.07 12.47 19.89
C SER A 210 -4.18 13.24 18.91
N SER A 211 -2.86 13.08 19.01
CA SER A 211 -1.91 13.83 18.20
C SER A 211 -1.97 13.41 16.72
N SER A 212 -2.72 14.14 15.90
CA SER A 212 -2.64 14.02 14.45
C SER A 212 -1.38 14.74 13.95
N THR A 213 -0.53 14.05 13.19
CA THR A 213 0.69 14.63 12.56
C THR A 213 0.37 15.59 11.40
N TYR A 214 -0.88 16.05 11.31
CA TYR A 214 -1.42 16.98 10.33
C TYR A 214 -2.58 17.80 10.93
N ALA A 215 -2.81 18.98 10.39
CA ALA A 215 -3.91 19.88 10.76
C ALA A 215 -4.61 20.46 9.51
N PRO A 216 -5.93 20.81 9.58
CA PRO A 216 -6.62 21.50 8.49
C PRO A 216 -6.00 22.86 8.16
N ILE A 217 -5.86 23.18 6.87
CA ILE A 217 -5.39 24.49 6.42
C ILE A 217 -6.56 25.48 6.43
N SER A 218 -6.39 26.61 7.13
CA SER A 218 -7.40 27.68 7.19
C SER A 218 -7.62 28.29 5.81
N GLY A 219 -8.83 28.18 5.28
CA GLY A 219 -9.17 28.61 3.92
C GLY A 219 -8.72 27.64 2.81
N GLY A 220 -8.17 26.48 3.17
CA GLY A 220 -7.86 25.41 2.21
C GLY A 220 -9.12 24.77 1.62
N ALA A 221 -8.97 24.14 0.44
CA ALA A 221 -10.10 23.57 -0.29
C ALA A 221 -10.77 22.42 0.49
N SER A 222 -12.10 22.38 0.45
CA SER A 222 -12.90 21.33 1.09
C SER A 222 -14.25 21.18 0.38
N GLY A 223 -14.92 20.06 0.63
CA GLY A 223 -16.24 19.77 0.07
C GLY A 223 -16.53 18.28 0.00
N SER A 224 -17.54 17.91 -0.80
CA SER A 224 -17.78 16.52 -1.20
C SER A 224 -16.99 16.19 -2.47
N GLY A 225 -16.63 14.91 -2.62
CA GLY A 225 -15.91 14.38 -3.77
C GLY A 225 -16.16 12.89 -4.01
N SER A 226 -15.60 12.38 -5.11
CA SER A 226 -15.65 10.96 -5.49
C SER A 226 -14.24 10.39 -5.59
N THR A 227 -14.11 9.06 -5.53
CA THR A 227 -12.83 8.36 -5.69
C THR A 227 -12.89 7.28 -6.76
N THR A 228 -11.75 7.01 -7.38
CA THR A 228 -11.48 5.76 -8.10
C THR A 228 -10.17 5.15 -7.60
N ARG A 229 -9.63 4.16 -8.31
CA ARG A 229 -8.38 3.48 -7.99
C ARG A 229 -7.59 3.25 -9.28
N TYR A 230 -6.29 3.50 -9.25
CA TYR A 230 -5.40 3.23 -10.38
C TYR A 230 -3.97 2.90 -9.94
N TRP A 231 -3.23 2.25 -10.83
CA TRP A 231 -1.76 2.21 -10.82
C TRP A 231 -1.29 1.93 -12.24
N ASP A 232 -0.94 3.00 -12.96
CA ASP A 232 -0.49 2.98 -14.36
C ASP A 232 1.04 2.87 -14.51
N CYS A 233 1.77 2.89 -13.38
CA CYS A 233 3.23 2.98 -13.28
C CYS A 233 3.87 4.26 -13.87
N CYS A 234 3.09 5.23 -14.36
CA CYS A 234 3.61 6.40 -15.06
C CYS A 234 4.37 7.37 -14.15
N LYS A 235 5.23 8.20 -14.74
CA LYS A 235 5.72 9.42 -14.09
C LYS A 235 4.53 10.34 -13.77
N ALA A 236 4.28 10.55 -12.48
CA ALA A 236 3.19 11.40 -12.00
C ALA A 236 3.34 12.85 -12.48
N SER A 237 2.26 13.57 -12.77
CA SER A 237 2.34 14.91 -13.37
C SER A 237 3.04 15.96 -12.47
N CYS A 238 2.92 15.85 -11.15
CA CYS A 238 3.65 16.71 -10.19
C CYS A 238 5.14 16.36 -10.06
N SER A 239 5.65 15.39 -10.84
CA SER A 239 7.09 15.07 -10.94
C SER A 239 7.84 15.95 -11.95
N TRP A 240 7.13 16.82 -12.66
CA TRP A 240 7.74 17.77 -13.60
C TRP A 240 8.09 19.10 -12.90
N PRO A 241 9.23 19.74 -13.21
CA PRO A 241 9.55 21.08 -12.71
C PRO A 241 8.51 22.13 -13.09
N GLY A 242 8.35 23.16 -12.24
CA GLY A 242 7.49 24.31 -12.52
C GLY A 242 5.98 24.06 -12.44
N LYS A 243 5.53 22.88 -11.99
CA LYS A 243 4.10 22.55 -11.85
C LYS A 243 3.41 23.23 -10.67
N ALA A 244 4.13 23.48 -9.58
CA ALA A 244 3.68 24.21 -8.40
C ALA A 244 4.91 24.84 -7.69
N ASP A 245 4.67 25.73 -6.73
CA ASP A 245 5.71 26.16 -5.79
C ASP A 245 5.91 25.08 -4.71
N VAL A 246 7.06 24.41 -4.76
CA VAL A 246 7.40 23.22 -3.95
C VAL A 246 8.92 23.11 -3.74
N SER A 247 9.32 22.44 -2.65
CA SER A 247 10.73 22.14 -2.30
C SER A 247 11.52 21.45 -3.42
N SER A 248 10.88 20.47 -4.07
CA SER A 248 11.27 19.84 -5.32
C SER A 248 10.02 19.16 -5.91
N PRO A 249 9.99 18.81 -7.21
CA PRO A 249 8.91 17.98 -7.75
C PRO A 249 8.86 16.61 -7.08
N VAL A 250 7.78 15.86 -7.33
CA VAL A 250 7.67 14.46 -6.88
C VAL A 250 8.81 13.62 -7.49
N GLY A 251 9.59 12.96 -6.65
CA GLY A 251 10.72 12.13 -7.08
C GLY A 251 10.27 10.84 -7.76
N THR A 252 10.73 10.65 -9.01
CA THR A 252 10.52 9.43 -9.81
C THR A 252 11.60 8.39 -9.58
N CYS A 253 11.33 7.16 -10.02
CA CYS A 253 12.25 6.04 -9.95
C CYS A 253 12.58 5.49 -11.35
N LYS A 254 13.66 4.71 -11.43
CA LYS A 254 13.95 3.81 -12.55
C LYS A 254 12.94 2.65 -12.58
N ALA A 255 13.10 1.73 -13.54
CA ALA A 255 12.21 0.58 -13.69
C ALA A 255 12.11 -0.30 -12.42
N ASP A 256 13.18 -0.38 -11.62
CA ASP A 256 13.16 -1.06 -10.30
C ASP A 256 12.18 -0.45 -9.28
N GLY A 257 11.66 0.76 -9.52
CA GLY A 257 10.75 1.48 -8.64
C GLY A 257 11.37 1.93 -7.30
N VAL A 258 12.70 1.83 -7.14
CA VAL A 258 13.42 2.15 -5.89
C VAL A 258 14.57 3.13 -6.13
N THR A 259 15.32 2.97 -7.23
CA THR A 259 16.43 3.86 -7.57
C THR A 259 15.87 5.19 -8.07
N ARG A 260 15.89 6.21 -7.20
CA ARG A 260 15.47 7.57 -7.53
C ARG A 260 16.24 8.14 -8.71
N LEU A 261 15.54 8.85 -9.58
CA LEU A 261 16.12 9.67 -10.63
C LEU A 261 16.39 11.08 -10.10
N THR A 262 17.57 11.62 -10.41
CA THR A 262 17.95 13.00 -10.05
C THR A 262 17.57 14.01 -11.11
N ASP A 263 17.23 13.57 -12.33
CA ASP A 263 16.71 14.43 -13.39
C ASP A 263 15.18 14.42 -13.41
N TYR A 264 14.58 15.48 -12.88
CA TYR A 264 13.14 15.70 -12.93
C TYR A 264 12.59 15.94 -14.35
N ASN A 265 13.45 16.14 -15.36
CA ASN A 265 13.04 16.22 -16.77
C ASN A 265 13.05 14.87 -17.49
N ALA A 266 13.53 13.80 -16.85
CA ALA A 266 13.57 12.46 -17.43
C ALA A 266 12.16 12.03 -17.90
N GLN A 267 12.07 11.50 -19.12
CA GLN A 267 10.80 11.20 -19.76
C GLN A 267 10.07 10.04 -19.06
N SER A 268 8.73 10.12 -19.02
CA SER A 268 7.85 9.07 -18.49
C SER A 268 8.04 7.74 -19.23
N GLY A 269 8.06 6.62 -18.51
CA GLY A 269 8.01 5.29 -19.12
C GLY A 269 6.78 5.06 -19.99
N CYS A 270 5.66 5.72 -19.68
CA CYS A 270 4.44 5.74 -20.49
C CYS A 270 4.57 6.54 -21.80
N ASN A 271 5.71 7.22 -22.01
CA ASN A 271 6.04 7.99 -23.21
C ASN A 271 7.43 7.61 -23.75
N GLY A 272 7.85 6.35 -23.56
CA GLY A 272 9.11 5.80 -24.08
C GLY A 272 10.38 6.21 -23.32
N GLY A 273 10.23 6.82 -22.14
CA GLY A 273 11.33 7.18 -21.25
C GLY A 273 11.67 6.11 -20.20
N ASN A 274 12.32 6.54 -19.12
CA ASN A 274 12.80 5.66 -18.05
C ASN A 274 12.37 6.09 -16.63
N ALA A 275 11.53 7.12 -16.52
CA ALA A 275 10.98 7.59 -15.25
C ALA A 275 9.61 6.98 -14.98
N TYR A 276 9.49 6.29 -13.84
CA TYR A 276 8.31 5.58 -13.39
C TYR A 276 7.87 6.07 -12.00
N MET A 277 6.69 5.65 -11.57
CA MET A 277 6.25 5.79 -10.19
C MET A 277 7.20 5.02 -9.25
N CYS A 278 7.52 5.61 -8.09
CA CYS A 278 8.28 4.91 -7.05
C CYS A 278 7.39 3.99 -6.23
N ASN A 279 7.93 2.82 -5.86
CA ASN A 279 7.23 1.80 -5.09
C ASN A 279 6.81 2.32 -3.70
N ASP A 280 7.50 3.29 -3.12
CA ASP A 280 7.11 3.88 -1.83
C ASP A 280 5.96 4.90 -1.93
N ASN A 281 5.47 5.25 -3.13
CA ASN A 281 4.21 5.98 -3.34
C ASN A 281 2.95 5.08 -3.26
N GLN A 282 3.04 3.95 -2.55
CA GLN A 282 1.91 3.08 -2.21
C GLN A 282 1.14 3.56 -0.97
N PRO A 283 -0.15 3.17 -0.81
CA PRO A 283 -0.96 3.46 0.36
C PRO A 283 -0.67 2.48 1.50
N TRP A 284 -0.83 2.92 2.75
CA TRP A 284 -0.62 2.08 3.93
C TRP A 284 -1.51 2.50 5.11
N ALA A 285 -1.77 1.57 6.03
CA ALA A 285 -2.53 1.83 7.24
C ALA A 285 -1.66 2.45 8.33
N ILE A 286 -2.18 3.46 9.03
CA ILE A 286 -1.66 3.96 10.30
C ILE A 286 -2.35 3.24 11.47
N ASN A 287 -3.66 3.03 11.35
CA ASN A 287 -4.49 2.19 12.22
C ASN A 287 -5.80 1.85 11.49
N ASP A 288 -6.72 1.10 12.08
CA ASP A 288 -7.97 0.71 11.37
C ASP A 288 -8.91 1.88 11.01
N LYS A 289 -8.71 3.08 11.56
CA LYS A 289 -9.50 4.29 11.22
C LYS A 289 -8.76 5.26 10.30
N LEU A 290 -7.42 5.19 10.20
CA LEU A 290 -6.59 6.10 9.41
C LEU A 290 -5.60 5.34 8.51
N SER A 291 -5.57 5.70 7.23
CA SER A 291 -4.49 5.37 6.29
C SER A 291 -3.84 6.63 5.73
N TYR A 292 -2.62 6.49 5.23
CA TYR A 292 -1.95 7.47 4.36
C TYR A 292 -1.73 6.88 2.97
N GLY A 293 -1.63 7.73 1.95
CA GLY A 293 -1.39 7.30 0.58
C GLY A 293 -1.29 8.48 -0.40
N PHE A 294 -1.51 8.20 -1.68
CA PHE A 294 -1.29 9.15 -2.76
C PHE A 294 -2.46 9.12 -3.75
N ALA A 295 -2.68 10.23 -4.45
CA ALA A 295 -3.76 10.34 -5.43
C ALA A 295 -3.37 11.15 -6.67
N ALA A 296 -4.01 10.86 -7.80
CA ALA A 296 -4.27 11.87 -8.80
C ALA A 296 -5.50 12.69 -8.37
N ALA A 297 -5.55 13.99 -8.65
CA ALA A 297 -6.72 14.79 -8.28
C ALA A 297 -7.17 15.78 -9.37
N SER A 298 -8.42 16.22 -9.23
CA SER A 298 -9.07 17.30 -9.97
C SER A 298 -9.97 18.03 -8.98
N ILE A 299 -9.58 19.24 -8.55
CA ILE A 299 -10.20 19.92 -7.38
C ILE A 299 -10.85 21.23 -7.80
N ALA A 300 -12.10 21.45 -7.38
CA ALA A 300 -12.91 22.62 -7.75
C ALA A 300 -12.20 23.93 -7.39
N GLY A 301 -12.10 24.84 -8.36
CA GLY A 301 -11.52 26.18 -8.16
C GLY A 301 -9.99 26.21 -7.98
N LYS A 302 -9.30 25.08 -8.16
CA LYS A 302 -7.84 24.98 -8.25
C LYS A 302 -7.42 24.57 -9.68
N ASP A 303 -6.14 24.72 -9.95
CA ASP A 303 -5.44 24.07 -11.06
C ASP A 303 -4.32 23.17 -10.51
N GLU A 304 -3.48 22.64 -11.40
CA GLU A 304 -2.34 21.79 -11.03
C GLU A 304 -1.35 22.49 -10.08
N SER A 305 -1.16 23.81 -10.21
CA SER A 305 -0.35 24.59 -9.27
C SER A 305 -1.00 24.71 -7.89
N GLY A 306 -2.34 24.68 -7.84
CA GLY A 306 -3.15 24.71 -6.63
C GLY A 306 -3.24 23.37 -5.88
N TRP A 307 -3.08 22.21 -6.54
CA TRP A 307 -3.17 20.90 -5.87
C TRP A 307 -1.87 20.10 -5.79
N CYS A 308 -0.90 20.28 -6.69
CA CYS A 308 0.32 19.45 -6.68
C CYS A 308 1.05 19.48 -5.34
N CYS A 309 1.35 18.30 -4.82
CA CYS A 309 1.96 18.03 -3.53
C CYS A 309 1.22 18.58 -2.30
N GLY A 310 0.00 19.10 -2.47
CA GLY A 310 -0.92 19.39 -1.37
C GLY A 310 -1.49 18.10 -0.79
N CYS A 311 -1.88 18.13 0.49
CA CYS A 311 -2.45 16.99 1.17
C CYS A 311 -3.90 17.22 1.58
N TYR A 312 -4.69 16.16 1.57
CA TYR A 312 -6.13 16.22 1.83
C TYR A 312 -6.56 15.06 2.73
N GLU A 313 -7.22 15.36 3.86
CA GLU A 313 -7.92 14.32 4.64
C GLU A 313 -9.23 14.00 3.93
N LEU A 314 -9.29 12.83 3.30
CA LEU A 314 -10.51 12.24 2.78
C LEU A 314 -11.19 11.46 3.93
N SER A 315 -12.45 11.80 4.23
CA SER A 315 -13.31 11.03 5.14
C SER A 315 -14.38 10.34 4.31
N PHE A 316 -14.40 9.01 4.32
CA PHE A 316 -15.30 8.23 3.46
C PHE A 316 -16.75 8.31 3.96
N THR A 317 -17.67 8.51 3.03
CA THR A 317 -19.11 8.72 3.27
C THR A 317 -20.01 7.67 2.60
N SER A 318 -19.42 6.61 2.04
CA SER A 318 -20.14 5.43 1.55
C SER A 318 -19.21 4.21 1.43
N GLY A 319 -19.82 3.03 1.21
CA GLY A 319 -19.11 1.77 0.98
C GLY A 319 -18.57 1.11 2.24
N SER A 320 -17.81 0.02 2.08
CA SER A 320 -17.24 -0.80 3.17
C SER A 320 -16.15 -0.11 3.99
N VAL A 321 -15.93 1.19 3.75
CA VAL A 321 -14.93 2.05 4.41
C VAL A 321 -15.53 3.30 5.04
N GLU A 322 -16.85 3.47 5.04
CA GLU A 322 -17.53 4.65 5.60
C GLU A 322 -17.06 4.96 7.04
N GLY A 323 -16.83 6.25 7.33
CA GLY A 323 -16.29 6.71 8.61
C GLY A 323 -14.78 6.53 8.81
N LYS A 324 -14.07 5.78 7.95
CA LYS A 324 -12.60 5.78 7.91
C LYS A 324 -12.06 7.05 7.25
N LYS A 325 -10.76 7.29 7.46
CA LYS A 325 -10.02 8.42 6.91
C LYS A 325 -8.79 7.98 6.13
N LEU A 326 -8.54 8.63 5.00
CA LEU A 326 -7.32 8.51 4.21
C LEU A 326 -6.75 9.91 3.98
N VAL A 327 -5.54 10.19 4.49
CA VAL A 327 -4.83 11.42 4.07
C VAL A 327 -4.03 11.08 2.83
N VAL A 328 -4.35 11.73 1.71
CA VAL A 328 -3.57 11.61 0.47
C VAL A 328 -2.66 12.81 0.28
N GLN A 329 -1.46 12.59 -0.28
CA GLN A 329 -0.76 13.64 -1.02
C GLN A 329 -1.07 13.53 -2.51
N VAL A 330 -1.40 14.65 -3.15
CA VAL A 330 -1.66 14.67 -4.60
C VAL A 330 -0.35 14.71 -5.37
N THR A 331 -0.06 13.67 -6.16
CA THR A 331 1.17 13.56 -6.97
C THR A 331 0.91 13.63 -8.47
N ASN A 332 -0.36 13.55 -8.89
CA ASN A 332 -0.77 13.52 -10.29
C ASN A 332 -2.07 14.32 -10.52
N THR A 333 -2.38 14.63 -11.76
CA THR A 333 -3.63 15.28 -12.18
C THR A 333 -4.56 14.28 -12.86
N GLY A 334 -5.78 14.13 -12.35
CA GLY A 334 -6.84 13.29 -12.92
C GLY A 334 -7.83 14.13 -13.71
N GLY A 335 -7.36 14.85 -14.74
CA GLY A 335 -8.10 15.92 -15.42
C GLY A 335 -9.26 15.46 -16.32
N ASP A 336 -9.34 14.17 -16.61
CA ASP A 336 -10.47 13.47 -17.24
C ASP A 336 -11.58 13.12 -16.25
N LEU A 337 -11.28 13.18 -14.95
CA LEU A 337 -12.18 12.87 -13.85
C LEU A 337 -12.82 14.15 -13.31
N GLY A 338 -14.06 14.03 -12.83
CA GLY A 338 -14.92 15.18 -12.51
C GLY A 338 -14.38 16.12 -11.42
N SER A 339 -15.05 17.25 -11.22
CA SER A 339 -14.68 18.22 -10.18
C SER A 339 -14.76 17.58 -8.78
N ASN A 340 -13.73 17.80 -7.95
CA ASN A 340 -13.51 17.14 -6.66
C ASN A 340 -13.35 15.60 -6.76
N HIS A 341 -12.54 15.15 -7.71
CA HIS A 341 -12.20 13.74 -7.85
C HIS A 341 -10.80 13.41 -7.33
N PHE A 342 -10.65 12.26 -6.66
CA PHE A 342 -9.38 11.71 -6.19
C PHE A 342 -9.20 10.26 -6.69
N ASP A 343 -8.35 10.04 -7.69
CA ASP A 343 -8.00 8.70 -8.14
C ASP A 343 -6.87 8.14 -7.28
N LEU A 344 -7.17 7.11 -6.48
CA LEU A 344 -6.27 6.64 -5.44
C LEU A 344 -5.18 5.74 -6.04
N GLN A 345 -3.90 6.06 -5.79
CA GLN A 345 -2.77 5.23 -6.20
C GLN A 345 -2.77 3.93 -5.39
N ILE A 346 -3.16 2.84 -6.04
CA ILE A 346 -3.38 1.52 -5.45
C ILE A 346 -2.90 0.48 -6.48
N PRO A 347 -1.76 -0.22 -6.26
CA PRO A 347 -1.30 -1.27 -7.15
C PRO A 347 -2.38 -2.33 -7.40
N GLY A 348 -2.53 -2.75 -8.65
CA GLY A 348 -3.62 -3.63 -9.05
C GLY A 348 -5.01 -2.96 -9.03
N GLY A 349 -5.08 -1.62 -8.94
CA GLY A 349 -6.30 -0.82 -9.13
C GLY A 349 -6.79 -0.71 -10.58
N GLY A 350 -5.94 -1.05 -11.54
CA GLY A 350 -6.16 -0.88 -12.98
C GLY A 350 -5.21 0.18 -13.55
N VAL A 351 -4.80 0.03 -14.81
CA VAL A 351 -3.86 0.96 -15.47
C VAL A 351 -4.58 2.14 -16.15
N GLY A 352 -5.87 1.99 -16.43
CA GLY A 352 -6.71 3.03 -17.00
C GLY A 352 -6.36 3.36 -18.46
N ILE A 353 -6.13 4.63 -18.76
CA ILE A 353 -5.82 5.10 -20.12
C ILE A 353 -4.44 4.60 -20.55
N PHE A 354 -3.41 4.83 -19.72
CA PHE A 354 -2.01 4.49 -20.01
C PHE A 354 -1.66 3.08 -19.49
N ASN A 355 -0.45 2.59 -19.81
CA ASN A 355 0.11 1.37 -19.21
C ASN A 355 1.65 1.43 -19.24
N GLY A 356 2.25 2.09 -18.25
CA GLY A 356 3.69 2.01 -18.00
C GLY A 356 4.11 0.73 -17.30
N CYS A 357 3.17 -0.05 -16.77
CA CYS A 357 3.49 -1.30 -16.05
C CYS A 357 3.94 -2.41 -17.00
N GLU A 358 3.51 -2.37 -18.27
CA GLU A 358 4.03 -3.20 -19.34
C GLU A 358 5.52 -2.93 -19.60
N SER A 359 5.94 -1.66 -19.69
CA SER A 359 7.36 -1.29 -19.87
C SER A 359 8.21 -1.30 -18.59
N GLN A 360 7.61 -1.14 -17.41
CA GLN A 360 8.31 -1.21 -16.13
C GLN A 360 8.55 -2.65 -15.66
N TRP A 361 7.49 -3.47 -15.69
CA TRP A 361 7.39 -4.73 -14.95
C TRP A 361 7.01 -5.93 -15.84
N ASN A 362 6.92 -5.76 -17.16
CA ASN A 362 6.39 -6.76 -18.09
C ASN A 362 4.96 -7.21 -17.68
N ALA A 363 4.15 -6.28 -17.16
CA ALA A 363 2.73 -6.52 -16.89
C ALA A 363 1.96 -6.77 -18.20
N PRO A 364 0.79 -7.44 -18.16
CA PRO A 364 -0.06 -7.58 -19.34
C PRO A 364 -0.51 -6.22 -19.91
N SER A 365 -0.98 -6.19 -21.15
CA SER A 365 -1.37 -4.96 -21.86
C SER A 365 -2.61 -4.22 -21.31
N ASN A 366 -3.34 -4.84 -20.38
CA ASN A 366 -4.39 -4.24 -19.55
C ASN A 366 -3.98 -4.08 -18.06
N GLY A 367 -2.71 -4.32 -17.73
CA GLY A 367 -2.25 -4.53 -16.36
C GLY A 367 -2.63 -5.91 -15.81
N TRP A 368 -2.45 -6.11 -14.50
CA TRP A 368 -2.66 -7.39 -13.81
C TRP A 368 -4.13 -7.81 -13.63
N GLY A 369 -5.09 -7.16 -14.30
CA GLY A 369 -6.52 -7.44 -14.15
C GLY A 369 -7.34 -6.68 -15.18
N GLU A 370 -8.54 -6.25 -14.82
CA GLU A 370 -9.34 -5.39 -15.69
C GLU A 370 -8.67 -4.03 -15.87
N ARG A 371 -8.70 -3.49 -17.11
CA ARG A 371 -7.98 -2.25 -17.46
C ARG A 371 -8.36 -1.09 -16.54
N TYR A 372 -9.64 -1.01 -16.18
CA TYR A 372 -10.20 -0.11 -15.18
C TYR A 372 -10.73 -0.94 -14.01
N GLY A 373 -10.40 -0.58 -12.77
CA GLY A 373 -10.81 -1.32 -11.58
C GLY A 373 -9.91 -2.51 -11.20
N GLY A 374 -9.09 -3.01 -12.14
CA GLY A 374 -7.93 -3.88 -11.86
C GLY A 374 -8.29 -5.27 -11.38
N LEU A 375 -7.61 -5.71 -10.31
CA LEU A 375 -7.82 -7.01 -9.69
C LEU A 375 -9.21 -7.13 -9.07
N SER A 376 -9.79 -8.32 -9.17
CA SER A 376 -11.08 -8.67 -8.56
C SER A 376 -10.95 -9.29 -7.16
N SER A 377 -9.77 -9.79 -6.79
CA SER A 377 -9.52 -10.52 -5.55
C SER A 377 -8.12 -10.31 -4.99
N ALA A 378 -7.97 -10.45 -3.66
CA ALA A 378 -6.71 -10.28 -2.95
C ALA A 378 -5.63 -11.30 -3.38
N SER A 379 -6.04 -12.49 -3.82
CA SER A 379 -5.11 -13.51 -4.31
C SER A 379 -4.28 -13.04 -5.50
N GLY A 380 -4.85 -12.24 -6.42
CA GLY A 380 -4.10 -11.73 -7.57
C GLY A 380 -3.01 -10.72 -7.22
N CYS A 381 -2.89 -10.29 -5.95
CA CYS A 381 -1.72 -9.55 -5.50
C CYS A 381 -0.42 -10.38 -5.56
N SER A 382 -0.47 -11.72 -5.65
CA SER A 382 0.71 -12.56 -5.92
C SER A 382 1.33 -12.29 -7.29
N ASP A 383 0.53 -11.81 -8.24
CA ASP A 383 0.90 -11.71 -9.66
C ASP A 383 1.59 -10.38 -9.98
N LEU A 384 1.62 -9.47 -9.00
CA LEU A 384 2.36 -8.21 -9.02
C LEU A 384 3.82 -8.41 -8.56
N PRO A 385 4.76 -7.55 -9.02
CA PRO A 385 6.11 -7.42 -8.47
C PRO A 385 6.09 -7.34 -6.94
N LYS A 386 7.06 -7.97 -6.27
CA LYS A 386 7.01 -8.17 -4.81
C LYS A 386 6.89 -6.85 -4.04
N GLU A 387 7.52 -5.82 -4.59
CA GLU A 387 7.57 -4.44 -4.13
C GLU A 387 6.18 -3.78 -4.11
N LEU A 388 5.26 -4.18 -4.99
CA LEU A 388 3.92 -3.61 -5.16
C LEU A 388 2.80 -4.40 -4.44
N GLN A 389 3.13 -5.55 -3.84
CA GLN A 389 2.13 -6.42 -3.22
C GLN A 389 1.50 -5.79 -1.98
N ALA A 390 2.24 -5.00 -1.18
CA ALA A 390 1.73 -4.42 0.05
C ALA A 390 0.58 -3.40 -0.18
N GLY A 391 0.70 -2.52 -1.18
CA GLY A 391 -0.34 -1.57 -1.57
C GLY A 391 -1.52 -2.23 -2.28
N CYS A 392 -1.27 -3.31 -3.02
CA CYS A 392 -2.33 -4.17 -3.55
C CYS A 392 -3.12 -4.85 -2.43
N GLU A 393 -2.42 -5.46 -1.46
CA GLU A 393 -3.02 -6.10 -0.30
C GLU A 393 -3.83 -5.09 0.52
N TRP A 394 -3.31 -3.87 0.75
CA TRP A 394 -4.01 -2.77 1.45
C TRP A 394 -5.41 -2.50 0.89
N ARG A 395 -5.59 -2.58 -0.44
CA ARG A 395 -6.88 -2.40 -1.14
C ARG A 395 -7.96 -3.33 -0.57
N PHE A 396 -7.64 -4.61 -0.49
CA PHE A 396 -8.57 -5.63 0.02
C PHE A 396 -8.62 -5.62 1.56
N ASN A 397 -7.51 -5.24 2.20
CA ASN A 397 -7.31 -5.29 3.64
C ASN A 397 -7.96 -4.16 4.45
N TRP A 398 -7.40 -2.94 4.33
CA TRP A 398 -7.83 -1.78 5.11
C TRP A 398 -8.98 -1.06 4.39
N PHE A 399 -8.86 -0.95 3.07
CA PHE A 399 -9.82 -0.32 2.18
C PHE A 399 -10.97 -1.25 1.75
N LYS A 400 -11.01 -2.48 2.28
CA LYS A 400 -12.14 -3.44 2.19
C LYS A 400 -12.68 -3.67 0.77
N ASN A 401 -11.82 -3.54 -0.24
CA ASN A 401 -12.15 -3.53 -1.66
C ASN A 401 -13.36 -2.63 -2.01
N ALA A 402 -13.47 -1.48 -1.35
CA ALA A 402 -14.54 -0.52 -1.59
C ALA A 402 -14.50 -0.03 -3.04
N ASP A 403 -15.63 -0.17 -3.74
CA ASP A 403 -15.73 0.27 -5.13
C ASP A 403 -16.12 1.75 -5.18
N ASN A 404 -15.15 2.60 -5.53
CA ASN A 404 -15.31 4.03 -5.78
C ASN A 404 -16.08 4.80 -4.68
N PRO A 405 -15.73 4.64 -3.38
CA PRO A 405 -16.46 5.26 -2.28
C PRO A 405 -16.45 6.79 -2.36
N SER A 406 -17.58 7.38 -1.99
CA SER A 406 -17.76 8.83 -1.89
C SER A 406 -16.98 9.37 -0.68
N VAL A 407 -16.53 10.62 -0.75
CA VAL A 407 -15.78 11.28 0.32
C VAL A 407 -16.32 12.67 0.63
N THR A 408 -16.11 13.11 1.87
CA THR A 408 -15.86 14.53 2.13
C THR A 408 -14.35 14.73 2.29
N PHE A 409 -13.83 15.87 1.83
CA PHE A 409 -12.41 16.18 1.90
C PHE A 409 -12.15 17.57 2.47
N LYS A 410 -10.95 17.75 3.02
CA LYS A 410 -10.40 19.06 3.37
C LYS A 410 -8.88 19.06 3.19
N GLU A 411 -8.34 20.18 2.77
CA GLU A 411 -6.90 20.43 2.64
C GLU A 411 -6.25 20.50 4.04
N VAL A 412 -5.12 19.81 4.18
CA VAL A 412 -4.37 19.66 5.44
C VAL A 412 -2.88 19.89 5.21
N THR A 413 -2.16 20.30 6.25
CA THR A 413 -0.69 20.26 6.26
C THR A 413 -0.23 18.83 5.99
N CYS A 414 0.72 18.62 5.09
CA CYS A 414 1.16 17.26 4.78
C CYS A 414 1.87 16.58 5.96
N PRO A 415 1.44 15.37 6.37
CA PRO A 415 2.25 14.48 7.21
C PRO A 415 3.66 14.31 6.65
N ALA A 416 4.68 14.34 7.52
CA ALA A 416 6.08 14.22 7.12
C ALA A 416 6.39 12.85 6.49
N GLU A 417 5.60 11.83 6.81
CA GLU A 417 5.67 10.49 6.25
C GLU A 417 5.32 10.46 4.76
N LEU A 418 4.45 11.36 4.29
CA LEU A 418 4.08 11.50 2.87
C LEU A 418 5.14 12.31 2.12
N THR A 419 5.53 13.49 2.63
CA THR A 419 6.53 14.34 1.97
C THR A 419 7.92 13.70 1.91
N LYS A 420 8.27 12.85 2.90
CA LYS A 420 9.52 12.06 2.88
C LYS A 420 9.53 10.97 1.79
N LYS A 421 8.37 10.46 1.37
CA LYS A 421 8.23 9.50 0.25
C LYS A 421 8.27 10.20 -1.10
N THR A 422 7.67 11.37 -1.26
CA THR A 422 7.68 12.08 -2.55
C THR A 422 8.88 13.00 -2.74
N GLY A 423 9.54 13.44 -1.67
CA GLY A 423 10.50 14.55 -1.68
C GLY A 423 9.83 15.93 -1.80
N CYS A 424 8.52 15.96 -2.04
CA CYS A 424 7.77 17.16 -2.41
C CYS A 424 6.97 17.69 -1.23
N SER A 425 7.21 18.95 -0.87
CA SER A 425 6.39 19.71 0.07
C SER A 425 6.13 21.10 -0.51
N ARG A 426 4.91 21.61 -0.33
CA ARG A 426 4.57 23.00 -0.63
C ARG A 426 5.21 23.95 0.39
N SER A 427 5.39 25.21 -0.02
CA SER A 427 5.86 26.35 0.78
C SER A 427 4.85 26.81 1.84
#